data_AF-H9MCD7-F1
#
_entry.id   AF-H9MCD7-F1
#
_cell.length_a   1.000
_cell.length_b   1.000
_cell.length_c   1.000
_cell.angle_alpha   90.00
_cell.angle_beta   90.00
_cell.angle_gamma   90.00
#
_symmetry.space_group_name_H-M   'P 1'
#
loop_
_entity.id
_entity.type
_entity.pdbx_description
1 polymer ?
#
loop_
_entity_poly.entity_id
_entity_poly.type
_entity_poly.pdbx_seq_one_letter_code
_entity_poly.pdbx_strand_id
1 'polypeptide(L)' 'VEEKEKYANDHAKGKIAGYGSKLANNASGQLEWEDYYFHLLWPEQSRDMTTWPKHPEEYIEVTDAYGRKIRNLVTKM' A
#
# COMPACT_ATOMS: atom_id res chain seq x y z
N VAL A 1 13.15 14.77 5.54
CA VAL A 1 12.19 13.66 5.74
C VAL A 1 12.76 12.47 4.99
N GLU A 2 12.88 11.32 5.65
CA GLU A 2 13.30 10.07 5.02
C GLU A 2 12.39 9.73 3.83
N GLU A 3 12.89 9.05 2.80
CA GLU A 3 12.13 8.82 1.56
C GLU A 3 10.77 8.14 1.77
N LYS A 4 10.69 7.12 2.65
CA LYS A 4 9.45 6.40 2.95
C LYS A 4 8.43 7.26 3.70
N GLU A 5 8.90 8.12 4.61
CA GLU A 5 8.06 9.01 5.43
C GLU A 5 7.32 10.07 4.60
N LYS A 6 7.79 10.36 3.37
CA LYS A 6 7.05 11.20 2.42
C LYS A 6 5.69 10.60 2.02
N TYR A 7 5.53 9.29 2.21
CA TYR A 7 4.33 8.53 1.91
C TYR A 7 3.65 8.00 3.17
N ALA A 8 3.93 8.56 4.36
CA ALA A 8 3.32 8.11 5.60
C ALA A 8 1.78 8.18 5.54
N ASN A 9 1.12 7.09 5.97
CA ASN A 9 -0.33 7.05 6.12
C ASN A 9 -0.78 7.89 7.34
N ASP A 10 -2.07 8.20 7.41
CA ASP A 10 -2.68 8.92 8.52
C ASP A 10 -4.06 8.34 8.82
N HIS A 11 -4.08 7.30 9.67
CA HIS A 11 -5.30 6.62 10.11
C HIS A 11 -6.27 7.57 10.83
N ALA A 12 -5.78 8.57 11.56
CA ALA A 12 -6.62 9.54 12.26
C ALA A 12 -7.42 10.42 11.29
N LYS A 13 -6.89 10.65 10.08
CA LYS A 13 -7.57 11.37 8.99
C LYS A 13 -8.20 10.44 7.94
N GLY A 14 -8.28 9.13 8.21
CA GLY A 14 -8.82 8.13 7.29
C GLY A 14 -7.95 7.85 6.05
N LYS A 15 -6.70 8.33 6.03
CA LYS A 15 -5.74 8.06 4.96
C LYS A 15 -5.01 6.76 5.26
N ILE A 16 -5.61 5.62 4.94
CA ILE A 16 -5.04 4.31 5.23
C ILE A 16 -3.93 3.90 4.26
N ALA A 17 -3.90 4.49 3.06
CA ALA A 17 -2.87 4.20 2.06
C ALA A 17 -1.56 4.95 2.41
N GLY A 18 -0.43 4.27 2.19
CA GLY A 18 0.91 4.77 2.46
C GLY A 18 1.75 3.84 3.34
N TYR A 19 2.92 4.35 3.70
CA TYR A 19 3.87 3.75 4.63
C TYR A 19 3.37 3.81 6.07
N GLY A 20 3.60 2.75 6.84
CA GLY A 20 3.33 2.73 8.28
C GLY A 20 4.01 1.56 9.00
N SER A 21 3.94 1.58 10.33
CA SER A 21 4.59 0.61 11.23
C SER A 21 3.64 0.05 12.29
N LYS A 22 2.34 0.40 12.22
CA LYS A 22 1.34 -0.03 13.19
C LYS A 22 0.04 -0.43 12.52
N LEU A 23 0.00 -1.67 12.03
CA LEU A 23 -1.20 -2.25 11.41
C LEU A 23 -2.10 -2.94 12.45
N ALA A 24 -1.50 -3.63 13.42
CA ALA A 24 -2.23 -4.34 14.47
C ALA A 24 -2.63 -3.40 15.62
N ASN A 25 -3.94 -3.34 15.89
CA ASN A 25 -4.49 -2.86 17.15
C ASN A 25 -5.09 -4.05 17.91
N ASN A 26 -4.26 -4.78 18.65
CA ASN A 26 -4.73 -5.84 19.54
C ASN A 26 -4.97 -5.30 20.96
N ALA A 27 -5.78 -6.01 21.75
CA ALA A 27 -6.15 -5.60 23.10
C ALA A 27 -4.95 -5.57 24.08
N SER A 28 -3.86 -6.26 23.75
CA SER A 28 -2.62 -6.27 24.55
C SER A 28 -1.70 -5.07 24.26
N GLY A 29 -1.99 -4.27 23.22
CA GLY A 29 -1.11 -3.20 22.77
C GLY A 29 0.23 -3.69 22.19
N GLN A 30 0.31 -4.98 21.87
CA GLN A 30 1.50 -5.60 21.31
C GLN A 30 1.67 -5.17 19.85
N LEU A 31 2.86 -4.68 19.52
CA LEU A 31 3.23 -4.33 18.16
C LEU A 31 3.86 -5.54 17.48
N GLU A 32 3.54 -5.71 16.20
CA GLU A 32 4.24 -6.64 15.33
C GLU A 32 5.58 -6.03 14.90
N TRP A 33 6.56 -6.90 14.62
CA TRP A 33 7.86 -6.47 14.14
C TRP A 33 7.85 -6.31 12.62
N GLU A 34 7.18 -5.26 12.15
CA GLU A 34 7.04 -4.99 10.73
C GLU A 34 6.89 -3.50 10.42
N ASP A 35 7.37 -3.11 9.25
CA ASP A 35 6.86 -1.95 8.53
C ASP A 35 6.09 -2.43 7.32
N TYR A 36 5.13 -1.64 6.85
CA TYR A 36 4.33 -1.95 5.69
C TYR A 36 4.15 -0.76 4.76
N TYR A 37 3.75 -1.06 3.53
CA TYR A 37 3.22 -0.09 2.58
C TYR A 37 1.91 -0.61 2.04
N PHE A 38 0.81 0.12 2.27
CA PHE A 38 -0.52 -0.29 1.86
C PHE A 38 -1.07 0.66 0.79
N HIS A 39 -1.59 0.14 -0.32
CA HIS A 39 -2.36 0.92 -1.28
C HIS A 39 -3.31 0.01 -2.07
N LEU A 40 -4.34 0.62 -2.66
CA LEU A 40 -5.29 -0.12 -3.49
C LEU A 40 -4.65 -0.47 -4.84
N LEU A 41 -4.67 -1.74 -5.19
CA LEU A 41 -4.15 -2.24 -6.47
C LEU A 41 -5.23 -2.38 -7.56
N TRP A 42 -6.46 -2.75 -7.19
CA TRP A 42 -7.55 -3.02 -8.13
C TRP A 42 -8.92 -2.66 -7.50
N PRO A 43 -9.90 -2.15 -8.26
CA PRO A 43 -9.87 -1.88 -9.70
C PRO A 43 -9.10 -0.60 -10.05
N GLU A 44 -8.62 -0.54 -11.30
CA GLU A 44 -7.66 0.47 -11.73
C GLU A 44 -8.13 1.91 -11.51
N GLN A 45 -9.43 2.16 -11.76
CA GLN A 45 -10.08 3.45 -11.64
C GLN A 45 -10.26 3.94 -10.19
N SER A 46 -10.09 3.06 -9.21
CA SER A 46 -10.27 3.38 -7.79
C SER A 46 -8.94 3.68 -7.09
N ARG A 47 -7.81 3.60 -7.80
CA ARG A 47 -6.48 3.81 -7.24
C ARG A 47 -6.23 5.30 -6.99
N ASP A 48 -5.72 5.62 -5.80
CA ASP A 48 -5.16 6.94 -5.52
C ASP A 48 -3.67 6.96 -5.87
N MET A 49 -3.36 7.36 -7.11
CA MET A 49 -1.99 7.41 -7.62
C MET A 49 -1.10 8.44 -6.89
N THR A 50 -1.68 9.38 -6.13
CA THR A 50 -0.89 10.32 -5.33
C THR A 50 -0.19 9.65 -4.15
N THR A 51 -0.68 8.47 -3.75
CA THR A 51 -0.15 7.66 -2.66
C THR A 51 0.82 6.57 -3.14
N TRP A 52 1.12 6.46 -4.43
CA TRP A 52 2.03 5.43 -4.95
C TRP A 52 3.49 5.94 -4.94
N PRO A 53 4.46 5.10 -4.54
CA PRO A 53 5.88 5.43 -4.64
C PRO A 53 6.32 5.81 -6.05
N LYS A 54 7.07 6.89 -6.16
CA LYS A 54 7.73 7.32 -7.41
C LYS A 54 9.14 6.75 -7.60
N HIS A 55 9.69 6.15 -6.55
CA HIS A 55 10.99 5.50 -6.55
C HIS A 55 10.87 4.09 -5.94
N PRO A 56 11.43 3.05 -6.59
CA PRO A 56 12.08 3.09 -7.91
C PRO A 56 11.10 3.52 -9.02
N GLU A 57 11.61 4.05 -10.14
CA GLU A 57 10.78 4.64 -11.21
C GLU A 57 9.83 3.60 -11.82
N GLU A 58 10.24 2.34 -11.79
CA GLU A 58 9.53 1.18 -12.30
C GLU A 58 8.43 0.68 -11.35
N TYR A 59 8.32 1.22 -10.13
CA TYR A 59 7.37 0.74 -9.11
C TYR A 59 5.95 0.66 -9.65
N ILE A 60 5.49 1.73 -10.31
CA ILE A 60 4.13 1.83 -10.83
C ILE A 60 3.89 0.81 -11.94
N GLU A 61 4.81 0.73 -12.91
CA GLU A 61 4.71 -0.19 -14.05
C GLU A 61 4.69 -1.65 -13.59
N VAL A 62 5.64 -2.04 -12.75
CA VAL A 62 5.78 -3.42 -12.26
C VAL A 62 4.57 -3.82 -11.41
N THR A 63 4.11 -2.92 -10.53
CA THR A 63 2.97 -3.18 -9.65
C THR A 63 1.66 -3.27 -10.44
N ASP A 64 1.44 -2.43 -11.47
CA ASP A 64 0.29 -2.53 -12.36
C ASP A 64 0.26 -3.86 -13.13
N ALA A 65 1.40 -4.25 -13.71
CA ALA A 65 1.54 -5.51 -14.43
C ALA A 65 1.26 -6.72 -13.51
N TYR A 66 1.74 -6.68 -12.27
CA TYR A 66 1.43 -7.69 -11.25
C TYR A 66 -0.06 -7.73 -10.92
N GLY A 67 -0.68 -6.56 -10.69
CA GLY A 67 -2.11 -6.45 -10.39
C GLY A 67 -3.01 -7.07 -11.47
N ARG A 68 -2.72 -6.81 -12.75
CA ARG A 68 -3.43 -7.44 -13.87
C ARG A 68 -3.27 -8.96 -13.88
N LYS A 69 -2.06 -9.47 -13.64
CA LYS A 69 -1.79 -10.92 -13.58
C LYS A 69 -2.56 -11.58 -12.44
N ILE A 70 -2.56 -11.00 -11.24
CA ILE A 70 -3.32 -11.50 -10.09
C ILE A 70 -4.82 -11.46 -10.38
N ARG A 71 -5.34 -10.35 -10.93
CA ARG A 71 -6.77 -10.24 -11.29
C ARG A 71 -7.19 -11.33 -12.27
N ASN A 72 -6.36 -11.61 -13.27
CA ASN A 72 -6.60 -12.68 -14.24
C ASN A 72 -6.58 -14.08 -13.57
N LEU A 73 -5.65 -14.31 -12.65
CA LEU A 73 -5.55 -15.57 -11.91
C LEU A 73 -6.81 -15.81 -11.07
N VAL A 74 -7.21 -14.83 -10.25
CA VAL A 74 -8.38 -14.97 -9.36
C VAL A 74 -9.72 -15.03 -10.10
N THR A 75 -9.78 -14.65 -11.38
CA THR A 75 -10.98 -14.85 -12.21
C THR A 75 -11.17 -16.30 -12.64
N LYS A 76 -10.07 -17.07 -12.70
CA LYS A 76 -10.07 -18.46 -13.19
C LYS A 76 -10.26 -19.48 -12.07
N MET A 77 -10.16 -19.06 -10.82
CA MET A 77 -10.47 -19.85 -9.64
C MET A 77 -11.98 -19.88 -9.41
#